data_AF-A0A5N5M038-F1
#
_entry.id   AF-A0A5N5M038-F1
#
_cell.length_a   1.000
_cell.length_b   1.000
_cell.length_c   1.000
_cell.angle_alpha   90.00
_cell.angle_beta   90.00
_cell.angle_gamma   90.00
#
_symmetry.space_group_name_H-M   'P 1'
#
loop_
_entity.id
_entity.type
_entity.pdbx_description
1 polymer ?
#
loop_
_entity_poly.entity_id
_entity_poly.type
_entity_poly.pdbx_seq_one_letter_code
_entity_poly.pdbx_strand_id
1 'polypeptide(L)'
;MARTKQTARKSTGGKAPRKQLATKARPSPLRLRENIQTVVVDPDWNQLTDLRFQSHAVLALQEAAEAYLVGLFEDTNLCAIHAKRVTIMPKDIQLARRIRGERA
;
A
#
# COMPACT_ATOMS: atom_id res chain seq x y z
N MET A 1 56.38 -2.55 -13.93
CA MET A 1 55.05 -2.31 -14.55
C MET A 1 54.01 -3.14 -13.80
N ALA A 2 53.22 -2.53 -12.90
CA ALA A 2 52.20 -3.25 -12.12
C ALA A 2 50.81 -2.97 -12.72
N ARG A 3 50.19 -3.99 -13.31
CA ARG A 3 48.86 -3.90 -13.93
C ARG A 3 47.80 -4.10 -12.84
N THR A 4 47.26 -3.01 -12.30
CA THR A 4 46.12 -3.05 -11.37
C THR A 4 44.85 -3.43 -12.12
N LYS A 5 44.32 -4.62 -11.87
CA LYS A 5 43.00 -5.04 -12.36
C LYS A 5 41.93 -4.30 -11.57
N GLN A 6 41.32 -3.29 -12.19
CA GLN A 6 40.13 -2.63 -11.67
C GLN A 6 38.94 -3.61 -11.79
N THR A 7 38.49 -4.17 -10.67
CA THR A 7 37.21 -4.89 -10.63
C THR A 7 36.10 -3.87 -10.43
N ALA A 8 35.24 -3.72 -11.44
CA ALA A 8 34.07 -2.85 -11.37
C ALA A 8 33.11 -3.40 -10.29
N ARG A 9 33.19 -2.85 -9.08
CA ARG A 9 32.21 -3.10 -8.03
C ARG A 9 30.90 -2.44 -8.47
N LYS A 10 29.95 -3.24 -8.98
CA LYS A 10 28.60 -2.77 -9.30
C LYS A 10 27.95 -2.34 -8.00
N SER A 11 27.83 -1.04 -7.76
CA SER A 11 26.90 -0.52 -6.75
C SER A 11 25.50 -0.83 -7.25
N THR A 12 24.78 -1.70 -6.56
CA THR A 12 23.38 -2.04 -6.84
C THR A 12 22.41 -0.90 -6.49
N GLY A 13 22.87 0.36 -6.56
CA GLY A 13 22.06 1.57 -6.32
C GLY A 13 21.51 2.22 -7.59
N GLY A 14 21.75 1.63 -8.77
CA GLY A 14 21.46 2.24 -10.06
C GLY A 14 20.24 1.66 -10.78
N LYS A 15 19.03 1.85 -10.23
CA LYS A 15 17.75 1.85 -10.96
C LYS A 15 16.69 2.55 -10.11
N ALA A 16 16.62 3.88 -10.26
CA ALA A 16 15.64 4.78 -9.63
C ALA A 16 14.20 4.45 -10.06
N PRO A 17 13.11 4.99 -9.45
CA PRO A 17 12.59 6.23 -10.03
C PRO A 17 11.66 7.14 -9.19
N ARG A 18 11.63 8.41 -9.65
CA ARG A 18 10.57 9.43 -9.57
C ARG A 18 10.23 10.01 -8.19
N LYS A 19 10.78 11.21 -7.96
CA LYS A 19 10.09 12.26 -7.20
C LYS A 19 8.65 12.39 -7.73
N GLN A 20 7.70 11.77 -7.03
CA GLN A 20 6.30 12.17 -7.02
C GLN A 20 5.85 12.22 -5.57
N LEU A 21 6.42 13.17 -4.82
CA LEU A 21 5.65 13.84 -3.77
C LEU A 21 5.02 15.08 -4.42
N ALA A 22 4.32 14.87 -5.52
CA ALA A 22 3.41 15.87 -6.06
C ALA A 22 2.06 15.54 -5.44
N THR A 23 1.54 16.47 -4.65
CA THR A 23 0.16 16.52 -4.17
C THR A 23 -0.78 16.15 -5.31
N LYS A 24 -1.15 14.87 -5.41
CA LYS A 24 -2.06 14.41 -6.46
C LYS A 24 -3.48 14.66 -5.95
N ALA A 25 -3.98 15.84 -6.28
CA ALA A 25 -5.40 16.13 -6.30
C ALA A 25 -6.15 14.96 -6.97
N ARG A 26 -7.07 14.38 -6.19
CA ARG A 26 -7.97 13.25 -6.46
C ARG A 26 -7.27 11.99 -7.00
N PRO A 27 -7.12 10.91 -6.20
CA PRO A 27 -6.75 9.64 -6.78
C PRO A 27 -7.90 9.22 -7.70
N SER A 28 -7.64 9.12 -9.01
CA SER A 28 -8.44 8.24 -9.86
C SER A 28 -8.42 6.85 -9.23
N PRO A 29 -9.55 6.12 -9.23
CA PRO A 29 -9.68 4.87 -8.48
C PRO A 29 -8.49 3.98 -8.80
N LEU A 30 -7.75 3.60 -7.75
CA LEU A 30 -6.68 2.63 -7.86
C LEU A 30 -7.30 1.38 -8.50
N ARG A 31 -6.56 0.68 -9.36
CA ARG A 31 -7.07 -0.48 -10.09
C ARG A 31 -7.23 -1.69 -9.15
N LEU A 32 -8.16 -1.60 -8.20
CA LEU A 32 -8.68 -2.66 -7.34
C LEU A 32 -10.09 -3.11 -7.79
N ARG A 33 -10.59 -2.57 -8.91
CA ARG A 33 -11.96 -2.79 -9.40
C ARG A 33 -12.30 -4.27 -9.62
N GLU A 34 -11.33 -5.11 -9.96
CA GLU A 34 -11.58 -6.53 -10.23
C GLU A 34 -11.52 -7.41 -8.97
N ASN A 35 -11.01 -6.89 -7.85
CA ASN A 35 -10.55 -7.72 -6.73
C ASN A 35 -11.48 -7.63 -5.51
N ILE A 36 -12.17 -6.50 -5.31
CA ILE A 36 -13.01 -6.28 -4.14
C ILE A 36 -14.36 -6.98 -4.30
N GLN A 37 -14.88 -7.06 -5.53
CA GLN A 37 -16.12 -7.80 -5.80
C GLN A 37 -15.97 -9.30 -5.47
N THR A 38 -14.84 -9.91 -5.80
CA THR A 38 -14.58 -11.32 -5.46
C THR A 38 -14.42 -11.47 -3.95
N VAL A 39 -13.61 -10.65 -3.28
CA VAL A 39 -13.43 -10.70 -1.82
C VAL A 39 -14.72 -10.49 -1.03
N VAL A 40 -15.60 -9.58 -1.47
CA VAL A 40 -16.90 -9.33 -0.82
C VAL A 40 -17.91 -10.45 -1.07
N VAL A 41 -17.78 -11.19 -2.17
CA VAL A 41 -18.72 -12.26 -2.58
C VAL A 41 -18.12 -13.66 -2.39
N ASP A 42 -16.88 -13.76 -1.89
CA ASP A 42 -16.17 -15.02 -1.70
C ASP A 42 -16.99 -15.92 -0.75
N PRO A 43 -17.45 -17.10 -1.23
CA PRO A 43 -18.35 -17.97 -0.47
C PRO A 43 -17.66 -18.60 0.75
N ASP A 44 -16.33 -18.67 0.76
CA ASP A 44 -15.54 -19.31 1.83
C ASP A 44 -15.55 -18.50 3.15
N TRP A 45 -15.83 -17.19 3.09
CA TRP A 45 -15.95 -16.32 4.26
C TRP A 45 -17.40 -16.14 4.75
N ASN A 46 -18.36 -16.80 4.12
CA ASN A 46 -19.75 -16.39 4.18
C ASN A 46 -20.60 -17.19 5.18
N GLN A 47 -21.11 -16.52 6.21
CA GLN A 47 -22.17 -17.01 7.11
C GLN A 47 -23.59 -16.81 6.52
N LEU A 48 -23.73 -16.10 5.38
CA LEU A 48 -24.99 -15.70 4.75
C LEU A 48 -24.95 -15.88 3.22
N THR A 49 -25.16 -17.12 2.74
CA THR A 49 -25.02 -17.56 1.33
C THR A 49 -26.01 -16.96 0.31
N ASP A 50 -26.84 -15.98 0.66
CA ASP A 50 -27.90 -15.44 -0.22
C ASP A 50 -27.95 -13.90 -0.30
N LEU A 51 -26.81 -13.23 -0.07
CA LEU A 51 -26.72 -11.77 -0.16
C LEU A 51 -26.47 -11.31 -1.60
N ARG A 52 -27.33 -10.43 -2.11
CA ARG A 52 -27.15 -9.73 -3.38
C ARG A 52 -26.71 -8.30 -3.13
N PHE A 53 -25.58 -7.90 -3.71
CA PHE A 53 -25.06 -6.55 -3.60
C PHE A 53 -25.50 -5.69 -4.78
N GLN A 54 -25.85 -4.44 -4.51
CA GLN A 54 -26.02 -3.44 -5.56
C GLN A 54 -24.66 -3.04 -6.13
N SER A 55 -24.59 -2.80 -7.44
CA SER A 55 -23.32 -2.44 -8.11
C SER A 55 -22.68 -1.17 -7.54
N HIS A 56 -23.48 -0.20 -7.10
CA HIS A 56 -22.98 1.03 -6.48
C HIS A 56 -22.50 0.83 -5.03
N ALA A 57 -23.07 -0.12 -4.29
CA ALA A 57 -22.63 -0.44 -2.92
C ALA A 57 -21.20 -1.03 -2.94
N VAL A 58 -20.90 -1.87 -3.92
CA VAL A 58 -19.55 -2.43 -4.10
C VAL A 58 -18.54 -1.33 -4.46
N LEU A 59 -18.93 -0.40 -5.33
CA LEU A 59 -18.08 0.76 -5.66
C LEU A 59 -17.80 1.65 -4.44
N ALA A 60 -18.81 1.87 -3.58
CA ALA A 60 -18.63 2.65 -2.36
C ALA A 60 -17.68 1.95 -1.36
N LEU A 61 -17.82 0.63 -1.19
CA LEU A 61 -16.89 -0.16 -0.37
C LEU A 61 -15.46 -0.09 -0.90
N GLN A 62 -15.30 -0.15 -2.22
CA GLN A 62 -14.00 0.01 -2.87
C GLN A 62 -13.40 1.38 -2.59
N GLU A 63 -14.16 2.45 -2.80
CA GLU A 63 -13.67 3.82 -2.59
C GLU A 63 -13.28 4.06 -1.12
N ALA A 64 -14.08 3.55 -0.18
CA ALA A 64 -13.77 3.61 1.25
C ALA A 64 -12.49 2.81 1.60
N ALA A 65 -12.35 1.60 1.07
CA ALA A 65 -11.16 0.76 1.30
C ALA A 65 -9.89 1.40 0.72
N GLU A 66 -9.96 1.98 -0.48
CA GLU A 66 -8.85 2.71 -1.10
C GLU A 66 -8.47 3.94 -0.28
N ALA A 67 -9.45 4.75 0.15
CA ALA A 67 -9.20 5.92 0.99
C ALA A 67 -8.53 5.54 2.32
N TYR A 68 -9.00 4.47 2.95
CA TYR A 68 -8.42 3.95 4.18
C TYR A 68 -6.97 3.50 4.00
N LEU A 69 -6.70 2.68 2.97
CA LEU A 69 -5.35 2.17 2.70
C LEU A 69 -4.38 3.29 2.34
N VAL A 70 -4.81 4.27 1.54
CA VAL A 70 -3.98 5.44 1.21
C VAL A 70 -3.60 6.20 2.48
N GLY A 71 -4.57 6.52 3.35
CA GLY A 71 -4.28 7.21 4.61
C GLY A 71 -3.39 6.39 5.55
N LEU A 72 -3.60 5.07 5.63
CA LEU A 72 -2.75 4.18 6.43
C LEU A 72 -1.31 4.16 5.89
N PHE A 73 -1.14 4.16 4.57
CA PHE A 73 0.18 4.18 3.96
C PHE A 73 0.91 5.52 4.18
N GLU A 74 0.19 6.63 4.17
CA GLU A 74 0.75 7.95 4.53
C GLU A 74 1.31 7.95 5.96
N ASP A 75 0.56 7.43 6.93
CA ASP A 75 1.02 7.33 8.32
C ASP A 75 2.20 6.38 8.50
N THR A 76 2.19 5.24 7.80
CA THR A 76 3.34 4.33 7.83
C THR A 76 4.59 4.92 7.20
N ASN A 77 4.44 5.74 6.18
CA ASN A 77 5.56 6.43 5.58
C ASN A 77 6.18 7.43 6.58
N LEU A 78 5.35 8.15 7.34
CA LEU A 78 5.84 8.99 8.44
C LEU A 78 6.57 8.18 9.52
N CYS A 79 6.06 7.00 9.88
CA CYS A 79 6.72 6.08 10.82
C CYS A 79 8.08 5.58 10.29
N ALA A 80 8.18 5.27 9.00
CA ALA A 80 9.42 4.85 8.37
C ALA A 80 10.47 5.98 8.35
N ILE A 81 10.05 7.21 8.00
CA ILE A 81 10.90 8.40 7.99
C ILE A 81 11.38 8.74 9.40
N HIS A 82 10.52 8.62 10.41
CA HIS A 82 10.88 8.80 11.82
C HIS A 82 12.05 7.88 12.24
N ALA A 83 12.07 6.66 11.71
CA ALA A 83 13.16 5.69 11.91
C ALA A 83 14.32 5.81 10.91
N LYS A 84 14.43 6.94 10.18
CA LYS A 84 15.46 7.21 9.15
C LYS A 84 15.50 6.19 8.00
N ARG A 85 14.37 5.59 7.66
CA ARG A 85 14.21 4.65 6.54
C ARG A 85 13.32 5.26 5.47
N VAL A 86 13.55 4.87 4.21
CA VAL A 86 12.71 5.22 3.05
C VAL A 86 11.80 4.05 2.65
N THR A 87 12.10 2.85 3.15
CA THR A 87 11.32 1.63 2.90
C THR A 87 10.38 1.37 4.07
N ILE A 88 9.08 1.30 3.78
CA ILE A 88 8.05 0.88 4.73
C ILE A 88 8.23 -0.60 5.10
N MET A 89 7.99 -0.93 6.38
CA MET A 89 8.09 -2.28 6.91
C MET A 89 6.81 -2.65 7.68
N PRO A 90 6.51 -3.95 7.90
CA PRO A 90 5.32 -4.37 8.65
C PRO A 90 5.23 -3.75 10.06
N LYS A 91 6.37 -3.52 10.72
CA LYS A 91 6.43 -2.83 12.02
C LYS A 91 5.93 -1.37 11.98
N ASP A 92 6.10 -0.69 10.84
CA ASP A 92 5.61 0.68 10.67
C ASP A 92 4.07 0.68 10.55
N ILE A 93 3.51 -0.34 9.89
CA ILE A 93 2.05 -0.56 9.77
C ILE A 93 1.46 -0.90 11.13
N GLN A 94 2.08 -1.81 11.87
CA GLN A 94 1.65 -2.16 13.21
C GLN A 94 1.69 -0.95 14.15
N LEU A 95 2.72 -0.11 14.04
CA LEU A 95 2.84 1.11 14.82
C LEU A 95 1.75 2.12 14.44
N ALA A 96 1.54 2.40 13.16
CA ALA A 96 0.52 3.33 12.69
C ALA A 96 -0.89 2.89 13.12
N ARG A 97 -1.24 1.61 12.95
CA ARG A 97 -2.52 1.05 13.42
C ARG A 97 -2.68 1.14 14.94
N ARG A 98 -1.61 0.90 15.69
CA ARG A 98 -1.62 1.03 17.15
C ARG A 98 -1.85 2.47 17.61
N ILE A 99 -1.29 3.46 16.91
CA ILE A 99 -1.49 4.88 17.20
C ILE A 99 -2.91 5.32 16.83
N ARG A 100 -3.46 4.83 15.72
CA ARG A 100 -4.85 5.08 15.31
C ARG A 100 -5.89 4.45 16.26
N GLY A 101 -5.49 3.54 17.14
CA GLY A 101 -6.40 2.83 18.04
C GLY A 101 -7.10 1.64 17.38
N GLU A 102 -6.73 1.28 16.15
CA GLU A 102 -7.25 0.13 15.38
C GLU A 102 -6.60 -1.19 15.82
N ARG A 103 -6.54 -1.40 17.13
CA ARG A 103 -6.10 -2.67 17.70
C ARG A 103 -7.15 -3.74 17.38
N ALA A 104 -6.67 -4.86 16.84
CA ALA A 104 -7.37 -6.13 16.96
C ALA A 104 -7.51 -6.49 18.44
#